data_AF-A0A1X2IQP1-F1
#
_entry.id   AF-A0A1X2IQP1-F1
#
_cell.length_a   1.000
_cell.length_b   1.000
_cell.length_c   1.000
_cell.angle_alpha   90.00
_cell.angle_beta   90.00
_cell.angle_gamma   90.00
#
_symmetry.space_group_name_H-M   'P 1'
#
loop_
_entity.id
_entity.type
_entity.pdbx_description
1 polymer ?
#
loop_
_entity_poly.entity_id
_entity_poly.type
_entity_poly.pdbx_seq_one_letter_code
_entity_poly.pdbx_strand_id
1 'polypeptide(L)'
;MHHRLHPVFLAKYSVGEELGSGGFGFVVSAKNRSTGMEVAVKFIFREKVPYHAWVRTDQGVLPMEIYVLKNVNHPNIIRYLDDYQDDRFCYLVMELHGTEWGPSAITGAPEDRPSPARSPALSQTLSEDSWASSLEDDYLLSSSPQQQQSFGRRRTSCDLFECIERHHNFEEPLAKMIFKQIVECVAHLDQLGICHRDIKDENLVIDDQFKVKLIDFGSSVILPRHYGQANKTYLFEKFYGTVSFASPEILMGKLYRAEPAEIWSLGVLLYTILFGEVPFADPQAAVAGQFVQPKIKVSSKCLHLISCLLEHHPDHRPTIHQILMHPWLRDC
;
A
#
# COMPACT_ATOMS: atom_id res chain seq x y z
N MET A 1 -24.28 -22.76 -3.81
CA MET A 1 -24.39 -22.80 -2.33
C MET A 1 -24.05 -21.42 -1.83
N HIS A 2 -24.96 -20.74 -1.13
CA HIS A 2 -24.67 -19.45 -0.50
C HIS A 2 -23.67 -19.65 0.63
N HIS A 3 -22.50 -19.01 0.52
CA HIS A 3 -21.52 -18.99 1.59
C HIS A 3 -22.08 -18.19 2.77
N ARG A 4 -22.05 -18.76 3.98
CA ARG A 4 -22.51 -18.05 5.19
C ARG A 4 -21.30 -17.47 5.91
N LEU A 5 -21.31 -16.16 6.14
CA LEU A 5 -20.25 -15.50 6.90
C LEU A 5 -20.26 -15.90 8.38
N HIS A 6 -19.12 -15.72 9.04
CA HIS A 6 -18.90 -16.11 10.43
C HIS A 6 -19.95 -15.47 11.37
N PRO A 7 -20.68 -16.24 12.21
CA PRO A 7 -21.82 -15.73 12.97
C PRO A 7 -21.44 -14.67 14.00
N VAL A 8 -20.27 -14.80 14.65
CA VAL A 8 -19.78 -13.80 15.62
C VAL A 8 -19.42 -12.49 14.91
N PHE A 9 -18.91 -12.57 13.68
CA PHE A 9 -18.62 -11.38 12.88
C PHE A 9 -19.93 -10.65 12.55
N LEU A 10 -20.94 -11.37 12.05
CA LEU A 10 -22.25 -10.79 11.72
C LEU A 10 -23.00 -10.23 12.94
N ALA A 11 -22.79 -10.80 14.12
CA ALA A 11 -23.34 -10.30 15.37
C ALA A 11 -22.72 -8.95 15.79
N LYS A 12 -21.45 -8.70 15.45
CA LYS A 12 -20.73 -7.48 15.83
C LYS A 12 -20.72 -6.41 14.74
N TYR A 13 -20.72 -6.80 13.47
CA TYR A 13 -20.60 -5.89 12.33
C TYR A 13 -21.76 -6.06 11.34
N SER A 14 -22.18 -4.95 10.73
CA SER A 14 -23.02 -4.94 9.53
C SER A 14 -22.17 -4.58 8.33
N VAL A 15 -22.11 -5.47 7.33
CA VAL A 15 -21.36 -5.28 6.09
C VAL A 15 -22.06 -4.22 5.22
N GLY A 16 -21.28 -3.36 4.59
CA GLY A 16 -21.71 -2.32 3.65
C GLY A 16 -21.18 -2.57 2.24
N GLU A 17 -20.86 -1.48 1.55
CA GLU A 17 -20.42 -1.47 0.15
C GLU A 17 -18.98 -1.98 -0.01
N GLU A 18 -18.66 -2.54 -1.19
CA GLU A 18 -17.29 -2.84 -1.59
C GLU A 18 -16.48 -1.55 -1.78
N LEU A 19 -15.30 -1.51 -1.16
CA LEU A 19 -14.33 -0.41 -1.27
C LEU A 19 -13.29 -0.71 -2.35
N GLY A 20 -12.96 -1.98 -2.56
CA GLY A 20 -12.04 -2.41 -3.60
C GLY A 20 -11.86 -3.93 -3.61
N SER A 21 -11.29 -4.44 -4.69
CA SER A 21 -11.00 -5.86 -4.87
C SER A 21 -9.65 -6.08 -5.56
N GLY A 22 -9.04 -7.23 -5.30
CA GLY A 22 -7.74 -7.59 -5.84
C GLY A 22 -7.54 -9.11 -5.90
N GLY A 23 -6.36 -9.53 -6.35
CA GLY A 23 -6.09 -10.94 -6.63
C GLY A 23 -6.33 -11.89 -5.44
N PHE A 24 -6.08 -11.41 -4.22
CA PHE A 24 -6.12 -12.21 -2.98
C PHE A 24 -7.42 -12.08 -2.18
N GLY A 25 -8.33 -11.20 -2.59
CA GLY A 25 -9.49 -10.86 -1.76
C GLY A 25 -10.24 -9.62 -2.20
N PHE A 26 -11.12 -9.17 -1.33
CA PHE A 26 -11.85 -7.91 -1.52
C PHE A 26 -12.04 -7.21 -0.17
N VAL A 27 -12.22 -5.90 -0.23
CA VAL A 27 -12.38 -5.02 0.93
C VAL A 27 -13.75 -4.39 0.86
N VAL A 28 -14.48 -4.44 1.97
CA VAL A 28 -15.78 -3.79 2.11
C VAL A 28 -15.76 -2.84 3.30
N SER A 29 -16.64 -1.84 3.26
CA SER A 29 -17.00 -1.08 4.44
C SER A 29 -17.84 -1.97 5.38
N ALA A 30 -17.73 -1.76 6.68
CA ALA A 30 -18.66 -2.30 7.64
C ALA A 30 -18.87 -1.32 8.79
N LYS A 31 -19.93 -1.52 9.56
CA LYS A 31 -20.25 -0.70 10.73
C LYS A 31 -20.35 -1.58 11.96
N ASN A 32 -19.64 -1.22 13.01
CA ASN A 32 -19.79 -1.88 14.31
C ASN A 32 -21.20 -1.57 14.85
N ARG A 33 -21.99 -2.61 15.12
CA ARG A 33 -23.39 -2.47 15.52
C ARG A 33 -23.56 -1.80 16.88
N SER A 34 -22.58 -1.94 17.77
CA SER A 34 -22.65 -1.41 19.13
C SER A 34 -22.15 0.03 19.25
N THR A 35 -21.09 0.38 18.52
CA THR A 35 -20.47 1.71 18.62
C THR A 35 -20.87 2.64 17.47
N GLY A 36 -21.42 2.10 16.38
CA GLY A 36 -21.67 2.85 15.16
C GLY A 36 -20.40 3.23 14.38
N MET A 37 -19.22 2.78 14.82
CA MET A 37 -17.95 3.08 14.17
C MET A 37 -17.85 2.37 12.81
N GLU A 38 -17.47 3.12 11.77
CA GLU A 38 -17.16 2.57 10.45
C GLU A 38 -15.76 1.95 10.43
N VAL A 39 -15.64 0.83 9.72
CA VAL A 39 -14.42 0.02 9.62
C VAL A 39 -14.27 -0.50 8.20
N ALA A 40 -13.04 -0.89 7.83
CA ALA A 40 -12.79 -1.67 6.63
C ALA A 40 -12.65 -3.15 7.00
N VAL A 41 -13.19 -4.03 6.16
CA VAL A 41 -13.04 -5.49 6.32
C VAL A 41 -12.45 -6.07 5.05
N LYS A 42 -11.22 -6.57 5.11
CA LYS A 42 -10.58 -7.31 4.02
C LYS A 42 -10.88 -8.79 4.16
N PHE A 43 -11.60 -9.33 3.19
CA PHE A 43 -11.88 -10.75 3.02
C PHE A 43 -10.77 -11.36 2.17
N ILE A 44 -9.91 -12.17 2.80
CA ILE A 44 -8.78 -12.84 2.17
C ILE A 44 -9.21 -14.27 1.82
N PHE A 45 -9.13 -14.65 0.55
CA PHE A 45 -9.44 -16.02 0.12
C PHE A 45 -8.40 -17.00 0.66
N ARG A 46 -8.82 -17.93 1.52
CA ARG A 46 -7.89 -18.90 2.16
C ARG A 46 -7.13 -19.72 1.14
N GLU A 47 -7.79 -20.13 0.06
CA GLU A 47 -7.20 -20.92 -1.03
C GLU A 47 -6.12 -20.18 -1.81
N LYS A 48 -6.14 -18.83 -1.79
CA LYS A 48 -5.18 -17.99 -2.51
C LYS A 48 -3.99 -17.56 -1.64
N VAL A 49 -4.02 -17.80 -0.33
CA VAL A 49 -2.91 -17.48 0.55
C VAL A 49 -1.76 -18.47 0.30
N PRO A 50 -0.59 -18.00 -0.14
CA PRO A 50 0.55 -18.88 -0.38
C PRO A 50 0.96 -19.65 0.87
N TYR A 51 1.44 -20.89 0.71
CA TYR A 51 1.83 -21.75 1.85
C TYR A 51 2.81 -21.07 2.83
N HIS A 52 3.78 -20.32 2.29
CA HIS A 52 4.79 -19.63 3.09
C HIS A 52 4.29 -18.34 3.76
N ALA A 53 3.10 -17.87 3.39
CA ALA A 53 2.46 -16.68 3.96
C ALA A 53 1.52 -17.05 5.13
N TRP A 54 1.41 -18.33 5.50
CA TRP A 54 0.72 -18.75 6.71
C TRP A 54 1.66 -18.75 7.91
N VAL A 55 1.25 -18.06 8.97
CA VAL A 55 1.95 -18.00 10.26
C VAL A 55 1.21 -18.86 11.27
N ARG A 56 1.94 -19.75 11.96
CA ARG A 56 1.40 -20.55 13.07
C ARG A 56 1.48 -19.75 14.36
N THR A 57 0.37 -19.71 15.08
CA THR A 57 0.22 -19.04 16.38
C THR A 57 -0.45 -19.98 17.37
N ASP A 58 -0.46 -19.62 18.64
CA ASP A 58 -1.17 -20.37 19.68
C ASP A 58 -2.69 -20.44 19.44
N GLN A 59 -3.24 -19.49 18.67
CA GLN A 59 -4.67 -19.39 18.34
C GLN A 59 -5.02 -20.04 17.00
N GLY A 60 -4.06 -20.72 16.36
CA GLY A 60 -4.22 -21.35 15.04
C GLY A 60 -3.35 -20.70 13.97
N VAL A 61 -3.77 -20.82 12.71
CA VAL A 61 -3.04 -20.25 11.58
C VAL A 61 -3.62 -18.91 11.17
N LEU A 62 -2.75 -17.95 10.87
CA LEU A 62 -3.12 -16.63 10.36
C LEU A 62 -2.35 -16.35 9.07
N PRO A 63 -2.96 -15.67 8.08
CA PRO A 63 -2.20 -15.05 7.02
C PRO A 63 -1.19 -14.04 7.60
N MET A 64 -0.03 -13.90 6.94
CA MET A 64 1.05 -12.98 7.33
C MET A 64 0.53 -11.57 7.57
N GLU A 65 -0.36 -11.09 6.70
CA GLU A 65 -0.97 -9.76 6.81
C GLU A 65 -1.69 -9.56 8.16
N ILE A 66 -2.52 -10.52 8.56
CA ILE A 66 -3.24 -10.46 9.85
C ILE A 66 -2.25 -10.57 11.01
N TYR A 67 -1.28 -11.49 10.90
CA TYR A 67 -0.28 -11.67 11.95
C TYR A 67 0.54 -10.39 12.18
N VAL A 68 1.03 -9.75 11.12
CA VAL A 68 1.81 -8.51 11.22
C VAL A 68 0.96 -7.41 11.83
N LEU A 69 -0.25 -7.16 11.30
CA LEU A 69 -1.11 -6.08 11.77
C LEU A 69 -1.55 -6.25 13.24
N LYS A 70 -1.67 -7.49 13.74
CA LYS A 70 -1.92 -7.76 15.17
C LYS A 70 -0.74 -7.38 16.08
N ASN A 71 0.47 -7.30 15.55
CA ASN A 71 1.72 -7.13 16.31
C ASN A 71 2.44 -5.79 16.03
N VAL A 72 1.84 -4.89 15.26
CA VAL A 72 2.39 -3.55 14.97
C VAL A 72 1.43 -2.46 15.44
N ASN A 73 1.97 -1.35 15.91
CA ASN A 73 1.17 -0.19 16.30
C ASN A 73 1.95 1.09 16.05
N HIS A 74 1.54 1.83 15.02
CA HIS A 74 2.18 3.08 14.60
C HIS A 74 1.12 4.02 13.99
N PRO A 75 1.19 5.34 14.19
CA PRO A 75 0.20 6.28 13.64
C PRO A 75 0.04 6.19 12.11
N ASN A 76 1.11 5.86 11.40
CA ASN A 76 1.15 5.73 9.94
C ASN A 76 1.06 4.27 9.42
N ILE A 77 0.61 3.34 10.25
CA ILE A 77 0.22 1.98 9.82
C ILE A 77 -1.28 1.84 10.07
N ILE A 78 -2.00 1.19 9.14
CA ILE A 78 -3.43 0.94 9.33
C ILE A 78 -3.69 0.12 10.59
N ARG A 79 -4.60 0.60 11.44
CA ARG A 79 -4.85 -0.02 12.73
C ARG A 79 -5.68 -1.29 12.60
N TYR A 80 -5.14 -2.39 13.10
CA TYR A 80 -5.88 -3.62 13.37
C TYR A 80 -6.98 -3.41 14.43
N LEU A 81 -8.17 -3.98 14.19
CA LEU A 81 -9.29 -3.95 15.14
C LEU A 81 -9.75 -5.35 15.56
N ASP A 82 -9.85 -6.29 14.62
CA ASP A 82 -10.37 -7.63 14.86
C ASP A 82 -10.02 -8.60 13.72
N ASP A 83 -10.12 -9.91 13.96
CA ASP A 83 -10.01 -10.94 12.93
C ASP A 83 -10.99 -12.08 13.13
N TYR A 84 -11.42 -12.68 12.01
CA TYR A 84 -12.30 -13.84 12.00
C TYR A 84 -11.87 -14.80 10.89
N GLN A 85 -12.35 -16.05 10.96
CA GLN A 85 -12.08 -17.05 9.93
C GLN A 85 -13.31 -17.94 9.74
N ASP A 86 -13.55 -18.37 8.50
CA ASP A 86 -14.46 -19.47 8.17
C ASP A 86 -13.77 -20.45 7.20
N ASP A 87 -14.53 -21.32 6.55
CA ASP A 87 -14.04 -22.30 5.58
C ASP A 87 -13.49 -21.69 4.28
N ARG A 88 -13.88 -20.46 3.93
CA ARG A 88 -13.51 -19.79 2.67
C ARG A 88 -12.61 -18.57 2.86
N PHE A 89 -12.79 -17.83 3.94
CA PHE A 89 -12.19 -16.52 4.17
C PHE A 89 -11.43 -16.42 5.49
N CYS A 90 -10.36 -15.64 5.47
CA CYS A 90 -9.85 -14.92 6.63
C CYS A 90 -10.33 -13.47 6.55
N TYR A 91 -10.76 -12.92 7.69
CA TYR A 91 -11.38 -11.61 7.78
C TYR A 91 -10.42 -10.73 8.56
N LEU A 92 -10.00 -9.62 7.98
CA LEU A 92 -9.17 -8.64 8.65
C LEU A 92 -9.97 -7.35 8.82
N VAL A 93 -10.34 -7.04 10.05
CA VAL A 93 -11.08 -5.82 10.40
C VAL A 93 -10.09 -4.74 10.80
N MET A 94 -10.15 -3.59 10.13
CA MET A 94 -9.21 -2.48 10.27
C MET A 94 -9.97 -1.17 10.45
N GLU A 95 -9.28 -0.15 10.96
CA GLU A 95 -9.79 1.21 10.86
C GLU A 95 -10.06 1.57 9.39
N LEU A 96 -11.12 2.34 9.14
CA LEU A 96 -11.36 2.92 7.83
C LEU A 96 -10.63 4.26 7.77
N HIS A 97 -9.68 4.40 6.84
CA HIS A 97 -8.89 5.62 6.66
C HIS A 97 -8.97 6.09 5.20
N GLY A 98 -8.86 7.41 5.00
CA GLY A 98 -9.04 8.06 3.71
C GLY A 98 -10.40 8.75 3.59
N THR A 99 -10.39 9.96 3.04
CA THR A 99 -11.57 10.80 2.80
C THR A 99 -11.54 11.30 1.35
N GLU A 100 -12.71 11.60 0.77
CA GLU A 100 -12.73 12.21 -0.58
C GLU A 100 -12.09 13.60 -0.52
N TRP A 101 -11.06 13.83 -1.36
CA TRP A 101 -10.43 15.15 -1.47
C TRP A 101 -11.35 16.13 -2.21
N GLY A 102 -11.82 17.17 -1.53
CA GLY A 102 -12.64 18.22 -2.13
C GLY A 102 -11.83 19.20 -2.99
N PRO A 103 -12.45 19.90 -3.96
CA PRO A 103 -11.78 20.93 -4.78
C PRO A 103 -11.23 22.11 -3.97
N SER A 104 -11.61 22.24 -2.70
CA SER A 104 -11.34 23.41 -1.86
C SER A 104 -10.18 23.26 -0.88
N ALA A 105 -9.49 22.12 -0.86
CA ALA A 105 -8.37 21.92 0.09
C ALA A 105 -7.08 22.68 -0.31
N ILE A 106 -6.99 23.20 -1.54
CA ILE A 106 -5.87 24.04 -1.96
C ILE A 106 -6.41 25.14 -2.89
N THR A 107 -6.80 26.29 -2.33
CA THR A 107 -7.13 27.47 -3.12
C THR A 107 -5.89 28.01 -3.81
N GLY A 108 -5.86 28.06 -5.15
CA GLY A 108 -4.94 28.97 -5.84
C GLY A 108 -4.57 28.75 -7.32
N ALA A 109 -4.96 27.67 -8.00
CA ALA A 109 -4.58 27.48 -9.40
C ALA A 109 -5.76 27.72 -10.37
N PRO A 110 -5.61 28.55 -11.44
CA PRO A 110 -6.65 28.71 -12.44
C PRO A 110 -6.80 27.46 -13.30
N GLU A 111 -8.03 26.96 -13.39
CA GLU A 111 -8.48 25.95 -14.34
C GLU A 111 -8.42 26.52 -15.77
N ASP A 112 -7.32 26.27 -16.49
CA ASP A 112 -7.29 26.25 -17.96
C ASP A 112 -5.90 25.79 -18.46
N ARG A 113 -5.67 24.47 -18.45
CA ARG A 113 -4.69 23.84 -19.35
C ARG A 113 -5.20 22.49 -19.87
N PRO A 114 -5.04 22.21 -21.17
CA PRO A 114 -5.44 20.93 -21.74
C PRO A 114 -4.61 19.79 -21.15
N SER A 115 -5.29 18.71 -20.78
CA SER A 115 -4.70 17.47 -20.24
C SER A 115 -3.68 16.89 -21.23
N PRO A 116 -2.41 16.65 -20.85
CA PRO A 116 -1.51 15.88 -21.68
C PRO A 116 -1.91 14.40 -21.66
N ALA A 117 -1.61 13.70 -22.76
CA ALA A 117 -2.02 12.33 -23.02
C ALA A 117 -1.54 11.35 -21.92
N ARG A 118 -2.43 10.42 -21.56
CA ARG A 118 -2.22 9.32 -20.62
C ARG A 118 -0.97 8.52 -20.98
N SER A 119 -0.06 8.34 -20.04
CA SER A 119 1.08 7.42 -20.19
C SER A 119 0.59 5.97 -19.96
N PRO A 120 0.75 5.05 -20.92
CA PRO A 120 0.28 3.66 -20.79
C PRO A 120 1.05 2.81 -19.76
N ALA A 121 2.14 3.34 -19.18
CA ALA A 121 2.99 2.64 -18.22
C ALA A 121 2.40 2.52 -16.80
N LEU A 122 1.41 3.36 -16.45
CA LEU A 122 0.84 3.43 -15.09
C LEU A 122 -0.48 2.66 -14.92
N SER A 123 -0.97 1.97 -15.97
CA SER A 123 -2.25 1.23 -15.92
C SER A 123 -2.11 -0.29 -16.10
N GLN A 124 -0.90 -0.84 -16.14
CA GLN A 124 -0.68 -2.27 -16.38
C GLN A 124 -0.41 -3.07 -15.11
N THR A 125 -1.38 -3.07 -14.19
CA THR A 125 -1.62 -4.18 -13.25
C THR A 125 -3.12 -4.39 -13.04
N LEU A 126 -3.85 -4.56 -14.14
CA LEU A 126 -5.18 -5.15 -14.10
C LEU A 126 -5.17 -6.33 -15.06
N SER A 127 -5.02 -7.53 -14.53
CA SER A 127 -5.49 -8.72 -15.22
C SER A 127 -7.01 -8.56 -15.39
N GLU A 128 -7.44 -8.28 -16.61
CA GLU A 128 -8.84 -8.28 -17.03
C GLU A 128 -9.40 -9.70 -16.93
N ASP A 129 -9.86 -10.10 -15.75
CA ASP A 129 -10.83 -11.19 -15.61
C ASP A 129 -12.10 -10.60 -14.99
N SER A 130 -13.01 -10.21 -15.87
CA SER A 130 -14.37 -9.81 -15.55
C SER A 130 -15.11 -10.96 -14.88
N TRP A 131 -15.39 -10.84 -13.58
CA TRP A 131 -16.38 -11.69 -12.89
C TRP A 131 -17.70 -10.96 -12.60
N ALA A 132 -18.02 -9.93 -13.39
CA ALA A 132 -19.27 -9.18 -13.26
C ALA A 132 -20.51 -9.95 -13.80
N SER A 133 -20.54 -11.28 -13.76
CA SER A 133 -21.63 -12.04 -14.39
C SER A 133 -22.11 -13.25 -13.60
N SER A 134 -21.81 -13.37 -12.30
CA SER A 134 -22.36 -14.51 -11.51
C SER A 134 -22.69 -14.20 -10.05
N LEU A 135 -22.90 -12.93 -9.70
CA LEU A 135 -23.35 -12.53 -8.35
C LEU A 135 -24.67 -11.75 -8.34
N GLU A 136 -25.37 -11.64 -9.48
CA GLU A 136 -26.62 -10.87 -9.57
C GLU A 136 -27.89 -11.63 -9.17
N ASP A 137 -27.85 -12.95 -8.96
CA ASP A 137 -29.04 -13.71 -8.52
C ASP A 137 -28.80 -14.32 -7.13
N ASP A 138 -29.31 -13.66 -6.07
CA ASP A 138 -29.99 -14.30 -4.90
C ASP A 138 -30.06 -13.44 -3.61
N TYR A 139 -29.66 -12.17 -3.61
CA TYR A 139 -29.90 -11.28 -2.46
C TYR A 139 -31.26 -10.57 -2.55
N LEU A 140 -32.36 -11.32 -2.45
CA LEU A 140 -33.69 -10.76 -2.20
C LEU A 140 -34.17 -11.12 -0.79
N LEU A 141 -34.03 -10.16 0.14
CA LEU A 141 -34.89 -10.07 1.31
C LEU A 141 -35.51 -8.67 1.38
N SER A 142 -36.81 -8.67 1.13
CA SER A 142 -37.86 -7.67 1.39
C SER A 142 -37.44 -6.33 2.03
N SER A 143 -37.53 -5.26 1.25
CA SER A 143 -37.83 -3.92 1.76
C SER A 143 -38.52 -3.07 0.68
N SER A 144 -39.51 -2.32 1.14
CA SER A 144 -40.48 -1.49 0.42
C SER A 144 -39.89 -0.52 -0.63
N PRO A 145 -40.68 -0.08 -1.64
CA PRO A 145 -40.16 0.68 -2.77
C PRO A 145 -40.06 2.17 -2.44
N GLN A 146 -38.87 2.65 -2.10
CA GLN A 146 -38.47 4.06 -2.24
C GLN A 146 -36.95 4.19 -2.01
N GLN A 147 -36.18 4.11 -3.10
CA GLN A 147 -34.96 4.89 -3.38
C GLN A 147 -34.22 4.25 -4.54
N GLN A 148 -34.48 4.73 -5.75
CA GLN A 148 -33.54 4.62 -6.86
C GLN A 148 -32.31 5.46 -6.48
N GLN A 149 -31.29 4.83 -5.91
CA GLN A 149 -29.97 5.44 -5.77
C GLN A 149 -29.05 4.89 -6.87
N SER A 150 -28.28 5.83 -7.41
CA SER A 150 -27.45 5.74 -8.60
C SER A 150 -26.52 4.52 -8.60
N PHE A 151 -26.78 3.57 -9.50
CA PHE A 151 -25.77 2.64 -9.98
C PHE A 151 -24.67 3.43 -10.70
N GLY A 152 -23.41 3.30 -10.26
CA GLY A 152 -22.26 3.55 -11.13
C GLY A 152 -21.20 4.58 -10.72
N ARG A 153 -21.06 4.96 -9.44
CA ARG A 153 -19.85 5.68 -9.01
C ARG A 153 -18.96 4.75 -8.16
N ARG A 154 -17.95 4.15 -8.80
CA ARG A 154 -16.86 3.47 -8.08
C ARG A 154 -16.30 4.48 -7.08
N ARG A 155 -16.30 4.15 -5.78
CA ARG A 155 -15.63 4.99 -4.77
C ARG A 155 -14.17 5.14 -5.20
N THR A 156 -13.70 6.37 -5.18
CA THR A 156 -12.32 6.76 -5.47
C THR A 156 -11.44 6.14 -4.39
N SER A 157 -10.40 5.40 -4.77
CA SER A 157 -9.54 4.77 -3.79
C SER A 157 -8.75 5.90 -3.14
N CYS A 158 -9.00 6.17 -1.85
CA CYS A 158 -8.38 7.28 -1.13
C CYS A 158 -6.88 7.04 -0.85
N ASP A 159 -6.14 6.60 -1.88
CA ASP A 159 -4.74 6.25 -1.90
C ASP A 159 -3.87 7.37 -2.48
N LEU A 160 -2.57 7.24 -2.26
CA LEU A 160 -1.59 8.23 -2.68
C LEU A 160 -1.47 8.28 -4.20
N PHE A 161 -1.74 7.19 -4.91
CA PHE A 161 -1.72 7.15 -6.37
C PHE A 161 -2.77 8.12 -6.94
N GLU A 162 -4.03 7.99 -6.52
CA GLU A 162 -5.10 8.87 -6.97
C GLU A 162 -4.87 10.32 -6.53
N CYS A 163 -4.29 10.51 -5.34
CA CYS A 163 -3.90 11.83 -4.85
C CYS A 163 -2.85 12.48 -5.78
N ILE A 164 -1.81 11.75 -6.20
CA ILE A 164 -0.79 12.25 -7.13
C ILE A 164 -1.41 12.59 -8.50
N GLU A 165 -2.29 11.72 -9.02
CA GLU A 165 -2.96 11.94 -10.32
C GLU A 165 -3.81 13.22 -10.32
N ARG A 166 -4.52 13.50 -9.23
CA ARG A 166 -5.38 14.69 -9.09
C ARG A 166 -4.62 15.98 -8.86
N HIS A 167 -3.49 15.95 -8.15
CA HIS A 167 -2.73 17.15 -7.77
C HIS A 167 -1.62 17.54 -8.76
N HIS A 168 -1.35 16.74 -9.80
CA HIS A 168 -0.36 17.03 -10.86
C HIS A 168 1.05 17.42 -10.35
N ASN A 169 1.54 16.66 -9.35
CA ASN A 169 2.82 16.79 -8.62
C ASN A 169 2.70 17.59 -7.32
N PHE A 170 3.21 17.01 -6.22
CA PHE A 170 3.32 17.72 -4.96
C PHE A 170 4.51 18.69 -4.96
N GLU A 171 4.31 19.89 -4.42
CA GLU A 171 5.44 20.75 -4.08
C GLU A 171 6.37 20.07 -3.08
N GLU A 172 7.67 20.36 -3.16
CA GLU A 172 8.69 19.71 -2.33
C GLU A 172 8.39 19.71 -0.82
N PRO A 173 7.86 20.79 -0.19
CA PRO A 173 7.51 20.77 1.23
C PRO A 173 6.43 19.74 1.58
N LEU A 174 5.40 19.61 0.73
CA LEU A 174 4.31 18.66 0.91
C LEU A 174 4.80 17.23 0.65
N ALA A 175 5.57 17.02 -0.43
CA ALA A 175 6.22 15.75 -0.71
C ALA A 175 7.12 15.29 0.45
N LYS A 176 7.89 16.21 1.05
CA LYS A 176 8.71 15.95 2.25
C LYS A 176 7.86 15.51 3.43
N MET A 177 6.77 16.22 3.72
CA MET A 177 5.89 15.90 4.84
C MET A 177 5.25 14.50 4.70
N ILE A 178 4.79 14.16 3.49
CA ILE A 178 4.23 12.86 3.18
C ILE A 178 5.32 11.77 3.28
N PHE A 179 6.46 11.97 2.61
CA PHE A 179 7.53 10.98 2.58
C PHE A 179 8.15 10.72 3.96
N LYS A 180 8.23 11.75 4.81
CA LYS A 180 8.71 11.61 6.19
C LYS A 180 7.86 10.62 7.00
N GLN A 181 6.54 10.72 6.92
CA GLN A 181 5.62 9.80 7.60
C GLN A 181 5.82 8.35 7.12
N ILE A 182 6.08 8.16 5.82
CA ILE A 182 6.36 6.85 5.22
C ILE A 182 7.68 6.29 5.76
N VAL A 183 8.74 7.09 5.76
CA VAL A 183 10.06 6.67 6.28
C VAL A 183 10.00 6.33 7.77
N GLU A 184 9.27 7.12 8.57
CA GLU A 184 9.05 6.85 10.01
C GLU A 184 8.32 5.52 10.23
N CYS A 185 7.28 5.25 9.43
CA CYS A 185 6.58 3.96 9.42
C CYS A 185 7.51 2.78 9.09
N VAL A 186 8.31 2.88 8.04
CA VAL A 186 9.23 1.81 7.62
C VAL A 186 10.33 1.59 8.65
N ALA A 187 10.83 2.65 9.27
CA ALA A 187 11.81 2.54 10.34
C ALA A 187 11.24 1.79 11.56
N HIS A 188 9.96 2.03 11.90
CA HIS A 188 9.28 1.27 12.95
C HIS A 188 9.16 -0.22 12.59
N LEU A 189 8.82 -0.56 11.35
CA LEU A 189 8.78 -1.95 10.89
C LEU A 189 10.16 -2.62 10.96
N ASP A 190 11.23 -1.94 10.51
CA ASP A 190 12.61 -2.44 10.57
C ASP A 190 13.05 -2.74 12.02
N GLN A 191 12.65 -1.91 12.99
CA GLN A 191 12.88 -2.16 14.42
C GLN A 191 12.20 -3.43 14.94
N LEU A 192 11.07 -3.81 14.35
CA LEU A 192 10.37 -5.07 14.64
C LEU A 192 10.86 -6.24 13.77
N GLY A 193 11.80 -5.97 12.85
CA GLY A 193 12.35 -6.95 11.91
C GLY A 193 11.38 -7.29 10.79
N ILE A 194 10.48 -6.38 10.46
CA ILE A 194 9.48 -6.57 9.41
C ILE A 194 9.94 -5.76 8.20
N CYS A 195 9.99 -6.41 7.03
CA CYS A 195 10.04 -5.71 5.75
C CYS A 195 8.70 -5.89 5.05
N HIS A 196 8.14 -4.80 4.53
CA HIS A 196 6.86 -4.77 3.84
C HIS A 196 6.94 -5.41 2.44
N ARG A 197 8.02 -5.13 1.71
CA ARG A 197 8.36 -5.62 0.36
C ARG A 197 7.44 -5.22 -0.81
N ASP A 198 6.37 -4.47 -0.56
CA ASP A 198 5.53 -3.88 -1.62
C ASP A 198 5.16 -2.43 -1.29
N ILE A 199 6.16 -1.60 -0.95
CA ILE A 199 5.95 -0.17 -0.72
C ILE A 199 5.76 0.53 -2.05
N LYS A 200 4.59 1.13 -2.23
CA LYS A 200 4.18 1.92 -3.39
C LYS A 200 3.04 2.86 -3.00
N ASP A 201 2.72 3.79 -3.89
CA ASP A 201 1.64 4.76 -3.75
C ASP A 201 0.25 4.11 -3.60
N GLU A 202 -0.05 3.01 -4.29
CA GLU A 202 -1.31 2.26 -4.14
C GLU A 202 -1.49 1.65 -2.73
N ASN A 203 -0.40 1.31 -2.03
CA ASN A 203 -0.44 0.71 -0.69
C ASN A 203 -0.36 1.77 0.43
N LEU A 204 -0.60 3.03 0.10
CA LEU A 204 -0.63 4.15 1.04
C LEU A 204 -1.95 4.88 0.94
N VAL A 205 -2.81 4.73 1.94
CA VAL A 205 -4.05 5.52 2.05
C VAL A 205 -3.74 6.88 2.68
N ILE A 206 -4.38 7.94 2.19
CA ILE A 206 -4.13 9.32 2.60
C ILE A 206 -5.45 10.08 2.80
N ASP A 207 -5.52 10.88 3.87
CA ASP A 207 -6.68 11.73 4.15
C ASP A 207 -6.50 13.16 3.60
N ASP A 208 -7.53 13.99 3.77
CA ASP A 208 -7.55 15.40 3.36
C ASP A 208 -6.63 16.30 4.21
N GLN A 209 -6.01 15.77 5.27
CA GLN A 209 -4.93 16.41 6.01
C GLN A 209 -3.54 15.84 5.67
N PHE A 210 -3.43 15.07 4.59
CA PHE A 210 -2.21 14.43 4.12
C PHE A 210 -1.56 13.49 5.15
N LYS A 211 -2.36 12.88 6.04
CA LYS A 211 -1.89 11.80 6.91
C LYS A 211 -1.96 10.49 6.16
N VAL A 212 -0.79 9.87 6.03
CA VAL A 212 -0.65 8.58 5.34
C VAL A 212 -0.72 7.41 6.29
N LYS A 213 -1.30 6.31 5.82
CA LYS A 213 -1.20 5.01 6.47
C LYS A 213 -0.83 3.93 5.47
N LEU A 214 0.20 3.16 5.82
CA LEU A 214 0.58 1.96 5.09
C LEU A 214 -0.46 0.86 5.30
N ILE A 215 -0.87 0.25 4.20
CA ILE A 215 -1.79 -0.89 4.13
C ILE A 215 -1.12 -2.06 3.40
N ASP A 216 -1.79 -3.22 3.40
CA ASP A 216 -1.44 -4.43 2.65
C ASP A 216 -0.10 -5.11 3.00
N PHE A 217 -0.08 -5.78 4.14
CA PHE A 217 1.06 -6.57 4.61
C PHE A 217 1.10 -7.99 4.01
N GLY A 218 0.37 -8.28 2.93
CA GLY A 218 0.31 -9.60 2.31
C GLY A 218 1.67 -10.10 1.80
N SER A 219 2.52 -9.18 1.37
CA SER A 219 3.89 -9.45 0.89
C SER A 219 4.95 -9.34 1.98
N SER A 220 4.60 -9.06 3.24
CA SER A 220 5.60 -8.81 4.28
C SER A 220 6.40 -10.06 4.68
N VAL A 221 7.58 -9.84 5.26
CA VAL A 221 8.43 -10.89 5.86
C VAL A 221 8.95 -10.47 7.22
N ILE A 222 9.11 -11.47 8.09
CA ILE A 222 9.73 -11.31 9.40
C ILE A 222 11.17 -11.81 9.29
N LEU A 223 12.12 -10.92 9.53
CA LEU A 223 13.54 -11.14 9.45
C LEU A 223 14.05 -11.59 10.83
N PRO A 224 14.67 -12.78 10.96
CA PRO A 224 15.07 -13.35 12.24
C PRO A 224 16.19 -12.63 13.01
N ARG A 225 16.66 -11.46 12.54
CA ARG A 225 17.74 -10.70 13.17
C ARG A 225 17.41 -10.22 14.60
N HIS A 226 16.13 -10.09 14.95
CA HIS A 226 15.69 -9.80 16.32
C HIS A 226 15.35 -11.04 17.17
N TYR A 227 15.46 -12.25 16.59
CA TYR A 227 15.17 -13.54 17.26
C TYR A 227 16.46 -14.37 17.48
N GLY A 228 17.59 -13.71 17.73
CA GLY A 228 18.83 -14.36 18.15
C GLY A 228 19.79 -14.81 17.04
N GLN A 229 19.57 -14.41 15.78
CA GLN A 229 20.46 -14.71 14.65
C GLN A 229 20.97 -13.44 13.94
N ALA A 230 21.52 -12.50 14.72
CA ALA A 230 21.92 -11.17 14.25
C ALA A 230 22.90 -11.14 13.05
N ASN A 231 23.64 -12.23 12.79
CA ASN A 231 24.67 -12.29 11.74
C ASN A 231 24.29 -13.13 10.53
N LYS A 232 23.04 -13.62 10.42
CA LYS A 232 22.63 -14.40 9.26
C LYS A 232 22.03 -13.48 8.20
N THR A 233 22.66 -13.42 7.03
CA THR A 233 22.08 -12.77 5.86
C THR A 233 20.93 -13.64 5.33
N TYR A 234 19.74 -13.05 5.23
CA TYR A 234 18.57 -13.69 4.64
C TYR A 234 18.43 -13.21 3.20
N LEU A 235 18.44 -14.18 2.29
CA LEU A 235 18.29 -13.96 0.86
C LEU A 235 16.98 -14.55 0.38
N PHE A 236 16.31 -13.83 -0.51
CA PHE A 236 15.06 -14.23 -1.12
C PHE A 236 15.27 -14.51 -2.60
N GLU A 237 14.65 -15.59 -3.08
CA GLU A 237 14.67 -15.97 -4.50
C GLU A 237 13.44 -15.44 -5.24
N LYS A 238 12.28 -15.40 -4.57
CA LYS A 238 11.01 -14.98 -5.16
C LYS A 238 10.65 -13.57 -4.74
N PHE A 239 10.30 -12.75 -5.72
CA PHE A 239 9.75 -11.41 -5.54
C PHE A 239 8.22 -11.46 -5.71
N TYR A 240 7.51 -10.86 -4.76
CA TYR A 240 6.03 -10.80 -4.74
C TYR A 240 5.49 -9.37 -4.77
N GLY A 241 6.35 -8.38 -5.02
CA GLY A 241 5.98 -6.97 -5.09
C GLY A 241 5.74 -6.49 -6.53
N THR A 242 5.58 -5.18 -6.66
CA THR A 242 5.30 -4.51 -7.93
C THR A 242 6.57 -4.28 -8.77
N VAL A 243 6.57 -4.70 -10.03
CA VAL A 243 7.77 -4.71 -10.91
C VAL A 243 8.35 -3.31 -11.15
N SER A 244 7.51 -2.28 -11.30
CA SER A 244 7.98 -0.90 -11.48
C SER A 244 8.72 -0.32 -10.26
N PHE A 245 8.57 -0.95 -9.09
CA PHE A 245 9.25 -0.60 -7.84
C PHE A 245 10.38 -1.58 -7.48
N ALA A 246 10.66 -2.57 -8.33
CA ALA A 246 11.66 -3.59 -8.08
C ALA A 246 13.09 -3.05 -8.28
N SER A 247 14.01 -3.48 -7.42
CA SER A 247 15.41 -3.09 -7.48
C SER A 247 16.18 -3.81 -8.60
N PRO A 248 17.34 -3.27 -9.05
CA PRO A 248 18.13 -3.85 -10.15
C PRO A 248 18.48 -5.32 -9.92
N GLU A 249 18.88 -5.70 -8.71
CA GLU A 249 19.24 -7.08 -8.38
C GLU A 249 18.05 -8.05 -8.50
N ILE A 250 16.83 -7.60 -8.18
CA ILE A 250 15.60 -8.38 -8.36
C ILE A 250 15.28 -8.53 -9.85
N LEU A 251 15.36 -7.44 -10.61
CA LEU A 251 15.11 -7.44 -12.06
C LEU A 251 16.11 -8.31 -12.84
N MET A 252 17.34 -8.43 -12.33
CA MET A 252 18.37 -9.35 -12.85
C MET A 252 18.16 -10.81 -12.42
N GLY A 253 17.11 -11.13 -11.63
CA GLY A 253 16.84 -12.47 -11.14
C GLY A 253 17.85 -12.98 -10.10
N LYS A 254 18.56 -12.07 -9.41
CA LYS A 254 19.51 -12.44 -8.35
C LYS A 254 18.78 -12.67 -7.03
N LEU A 255 19.40 -13.47 -6.18
CA LEU A 255 19.04 -13.51 -4.77
C LEU A 255 19.21 -12.12 -4.16
N TYR A 256 18.23 -11.66 -3.40
CA TYR A 256 18.19 -10.30 -2.87
C TYR A 256 17.96 -10.27 -1.35
N ARG A 257 18.45 -9.21 -0.70
CA ARG A 257 18.09 -8.86 0.69
C ARG A 257 16.88 -7.94 0.66
N ALA A 258 15.91 -8.17 1.55
CA ALA A 258 14.65 -7.41 1.55
C ALA A 258 14.86 -5.93 1.87
N GLU A 259 15.75 -5.63 2.82
CA GLU A 259 15.99 -4.28 3.32
C GLU A 259 16.50 -3.31 2.24
N PRO A 260 17.64 -3.55 1.55
CA PRO A 260 18.10 -2.63 0.51
C PRO A 260 17.16 -2.58 -0.70
N ALA A 261 16.39 -3.63 -0.98
CA ALA A 261 15.37 -3.60 -2.02
C ALA A 261 14.22 -2.66 -1.64
N GLU A 262 13.80 -2.66 -0.38
CA GLU A 262 12.78 -1.74 0.14
C GLU A 262 13.25 -0.27 0.11
N ILE A 263 14.54 -0.02 0.36
CA ILE A 263 15.14 1.31 0.19
C ILE A 263 15.06 1.81 -1.27
N TRP A 264 15.26 0.92 -2.24
CA TRP A 264 15.07 1.26 -3.64
C TRP A 264 13.62 1.62 -3.95
N SER A 265 12.66 0.81 -3.48
CA SER A 265 11.23 1.09 -3.66
C SER A 265 10.83 2.45 -3.05
N LEU A 266 11.42 2.85 -1.93
CA LEU A 266 11.25 4.20 -1.36
C LEU A 266 11.82 5.30 -2.28
N GLY A 267 12.92 5.04 -2.99
CA GLY A 267 13.45 5.97 -3.99
C GLY A 267 12.52 6.15 -5.18
N VAL A 268 11.96 5.04 -5.69
CA VAL A 268 10.93 5.06 -6.74
C VAL A 268 9.70 5.85 -6.28
N LEU A 269 9.25 5.61 -5.04
CA LEU A 269 8.11 6.30 -4.47
C LEU A 269 8.35 7.80 -4.29
N LEU A 270 9.50 8.22 -3.72
CA LEU A 270 9.83 9.64 -3.55
C LEU A 270 9.85 10.37 -4.90
N TYR A 271 10.46 9.74 -5.91
CA TYR A 271 10.48 10.29 -7.26
C TYR A 271 9.05 10.44 -7.81
N THR A 272 8.21 9.41 -7.63
CA THR A 272 6.82 9.42 -8.11
C THR A 272 5.97 10.50 -7.42
N ILE A 273 6.13 10.69 -6.11
CA ILE A 273 5.45 11.77 -5.35
C ILE A 273 5.81 13.16 -5.91
N LEU A 274 7.07 13.38 -6.28
CA LEU A 274 7.57 14.68 -6.72
C LEU A 274 7.28 14.99 -8.20
N PHE A 275 7.24 13.96 -9.05
CA PHE A 275 7.24 14.15 -10.50
C PHE A 275 6.05 13.52 -11.21
N GLY A 276 5.20 12.77 -10.49
CA GLY A 276 3.97 12.18 -11.02
C GLY A 276 4.18 11.05 -12.03
N GLU A 277 5.44 10.65 -12.22
CA GLU A 277 5.85 9.55 -13.08
C GLU A 277 6.94 8.73 -12.39
N VAL A 278 7.04 7.45 -12.71
CA VAL A 278 8.12 6.59 -12.19
C VAL A 278 9.48 6.99 -12.76
N PRO A 279 10.59 6.80 -12.03
CA PRO A 279 11.93 7.22 -12.46
C PRO A 279 12.48 6.48 -13.67
N PHE A 280 11.97 5.29 -13.99
CA PHE A 280 12.51 4.42 -15.02
C PHE A 280 11.43 4.11 -16.06
N ALA A 281 11.78 4.29 -17.34
CA ALA A 281 10.85 4.01 -18.44
C ALA A 281 10.55 2.51 -18.59
N ASP A 282 11.51 1.65 -18.25
CA ASP A 282 11.41 0.20 -18.33
C ASP A 282 12.37 -0.49 -17.33
N PRO A 283 12.25 -1.81 -17.13
CA PRO A 283 13.15 -2.56 -16.26
C PRO A 283 14.64 -2.49 -16.64
N GLN A 284 14.98 -2.30 -17.92
CA GLN A 284 16.37 -2.20 -18.35
C GLN A 284 16.99 -0.86 -17.94
N ALA A 285 16.24 0.23 -17.96
CA ALA A 285 16.67 1.52 -17.45
C ALA A 285 16.95 1.49 -15.93
N ALA A 286 16.10 0.78 -15.17
CA ALA A 286 16.32 0.53 -13.74
C ALA A 286 17.61 -0.28 -13.51
N VAL A 287 17.81 -1.35 -14.28
CA VAL A 287 19.03 -2.15 -14.26
C VAL A 287 20.28 -1.34 -14.64
N ALA A 288 20.16 -0.38 -15.55
CA ALA A 288 21.26 0.50 -15.91
C ALA A 288 21.55 1.62 -14.88
N GLY A 289 20.68 1.80 -13.87
CA GLY A 289 20.78 2.89 -12.90
C GLY A 289 20.55 4.28 -13.50
N GLN A 290 19.86 4.36 -14.64
CA GLN A 290 19.65 5.60 -15.39
C GLN A 290 18.21 6.06 -15.18
N PHE A 291 17.96 6.79 -14.09
CA PHE A 291 16.64 7.41 -13.89
C PHE A 291 16.51 8.71 -14.70
N VAL A 292 15.27 8.99 -15.10
CA VAL A 292 14.91 10.18 -15.86
C VAL A 292 15.26 11.43 -15.05
N GLN A 293 15.92 12.39 -15.69
CA GLN A 293 16.25 13.64 -15.02
C GLN A 293 14.96 14.44 -14.75
N PRO A 294 14.75 14.93 -13.52
CA PRO A 294 13.60 15.73 -13.17
C PRO A 294 13.39 16.93 -14.11
N LYS A 295 12.18 17.06 -14.65
CA LYS A 295 11.78 18.26 -15.42
C LYS A 295 11.58 19.48 -14.49
N ILE A 296 11.18 19.21 -13.25
CA ILE A 296 10.94 20.21 -12.20
C ILE A 296 12.18 20.30 -11.32
N LYS A 297 12.62 21.53 -11.01
CA LYS A 297 13.75 21.75 -10.12
C LYS A 297 13.32 21.50 -8.66
N VAL A 298 14.04 20.62 -8.00
CA VAL A 298 13.99 20.38 -6.54
C VAL A 298 15.30 20.82 -5.89
N SER A 299 15.33 20.91 -4.57
CA SER A 299 16.56 21.24 -3.83
C SER A 299 17.67 20.21 -4.07
N SER A 300 18.92 20.63 -3.95
CA SER A 300 20.08 19.72 -4.05
C SER A 300 20.03 18.61 -3.00
N LYS A 301 19.46 18.89 -1.82
CA LYS A 301 19.25 17.91 -0.75
C LYS A 301 18.20 16.86 -1.15
N CYS A 302 17.13 17.26 -1.81
CA CYS A 302 16.11 16.35 -2.33
C CYS A 302 16.71 15.40 -3.38
N LEU A 303 17.38 15.97 -4.39
CA LEU A 303 18.00 15.18 -5.46
C LEU A 303 19.10 14.25 -4.94
N HIS A 304 19.87 14.69 -3.94
CA HIS A 304 20.84 13.86 -3.25
C HIS A 304 20.19 12.66 -2.56
N LEU A 305 19.07 12.88 -1.84
CA LEU A 305 18.33 11.78 -1.22
C LEU A 305 17.84 10.77 -2.26
N ILE A 306 17.21 11.23 -3.34
CA ILE A 306 16.75 10.37 -4.44
C ILE A 306 17.91 9.53 -4.98
N SER A 307 19.06 10.16 -5.20
CA SER A 307 20.26 9.47 -5.72
C SER A 307 20.78 8.42 -4.75
N CYS A 308 20.74 8.67 -3.44
CA CYS A 308 21.12 7.67 -2.42
C CYS A 308 20.14 6.49 -2.36
N LEU A 309 18.83 6.74 -2.49
CA LEU A 309 17.81 5.69 -2.46
C LEU A 309 17.87 4.82 -3.71
N LEU A 310 18.11 5.44 -4.87
CA LEU A 310 18.26 4.79 -6.18
C LEU A 310 19.72 4.41 -6.49
N GLU A 311 20.55 4.22 -5.46
CA GLU A 311 21.91 3.74 -5.62
C GLU A 311 21.89 2.30 -6.18
N HIS A 312 22.61 2.07 -7.28
CA HIS A 312 22.55 0.83 -8.02
C HIS A 312 23.06 -0.36 -7.18
N HIS A 313 24.16 -0.19 -6.45
CA HIS A 313 24.71 -1.28 -5.63
C HIS A 313 23.98 -1.39 -4.27
N PRO A 314 23.38 -2.55 -3.93
CA PRO A 314 22.54 -2.67 -2.72
C PRO A 314 23.31 -2.49 -1.41
N ASP A 315 24.63 -2.73 -1.38
CA ASP A 315 25.47 -2.47 -0.19
C ASP A 315 25.82 -0.99 0.00
N HIS A 316 25.61 -0.14 -1.00
CA HIS A 316 25.87 1.30 -0.92
C HIS A 316 24.61 2.10 -0.58
N ARG A 317 23.42 1.48 -0.69
CA ARG A 317 22.17 2.10 -0.25
C ARG A 317 22.18 2.35 1.25
N PRO A 318 21.72 3.52 1.72
CA PRO A 318 21.64 3.82 3.14
C PRO A 318 20.60 2.93 3.82
N THR A 319 20.74 2.69 5.12
CA THR A 319 19.68 2.05 5.93
C THR A 319 18.53 3.03 6.15
N ILE A 320 17.33 2.51 6.48
CA ILE A 320 16.17 3.36 6.80
C ILE A 320 16.46 4.35 7.95
N HIS A 321 17.25 3.92 8.92
CA HIS A 321 17.67 4.75 10.04
C HIS A 321 18.65 5.86 9.62
N GLN A 322 19.50 5.63 8.61
CA GLN A 322 20.34 6.67 8.02
C GLN A 322 19.50 7.66 7.20
N ILE A 323 18.47 7.18 6.51
CA ILE A 323 17.54 8.01 5.73
C ILE A 323 16.79 8.99 6.65
N LEU A 324 16.28 8.54 7.80
CA LEU A 324 15.67 9.43 8.81
C LEU A 324 16.57 10.60 9.22
N MET A 325 17.88 10.38 9.19
CA MET A 325 18.88 11.39 9.56
C MET A 325 19.34 12.26 8.38
N HIS A 326 18.84 11.99 7.17
CA HIS A 326 19.23 12.72 5.97
C HIS A 326 18.82 14.21 6.07
N PRO A 327 19.68 15.16 5.67
CA PRO A 327 19.40 16.60 5.80
C PRO A 327 18.04 17.03 5.23
N TRP A 328 17.65 16.48 4.08
CA TRP A 328 16.36 16.80 3.46
C TRP A 328 15.15 16.55 4.38
N LEU A 329 15.16 15.48 5.19
CA LEU A 329 14.07 15.15 6.12
C LEU A 329 14.17 15.88 7.46
N ARG A 330 15.36 16.37 7.81
CA ARG A 330 15.61 17.06 9.10
C ARG A 330 15.41 18.57 9.02
N ASP A 331 15.62 19.17 7.87
CA ASP A 331 15.50 20.62 7.70
C ASP A 331 14.02 21.02 7.69
N CYS A 332 13.61 21.79 8.71
CA CYS A 332 12.29 22.43 8.82
C CYS A 332 12.14 23.57 7.82
#